data_AF-A0A8C0VZP2-F1
#
_entry.id   AF-A0A8C0VZP2-F1
#
_cell.length_a   1.000
_cell.length_b   1.000
_cell.length_c   1.000
_cell.angle_alpha   90.00
_cell.angle_beta   90.00
_cell.angle_gamma   90.00
#
_symmetry.space_group_name_H-M   'P 1'
#
loop_
_entity.id
_entity.type
_entity.pdbx_description
1 polymer ?
#
loop_
_entity_poly.entity_id
_entity_poly.type
_entity_poly.pdbx_seq_one_letter_code
_entity_poly.pdbx_strand_id
1 'polypeptide(L)'
;TAGCPNSLIKELHHFRILGEEQYNRYQQYGAEECVLQMGGVLCPRPGCGAGLLPEQGQRKVTCEGGHDLGCGFVFCRDCKEAYHEGECSMLYEASGAASQAYRVDERAAEQARWEEASKETIKRTTKPCPRCNVPVEKNGGCMHMKCPQPQLEPHCMGDHWFDV
;
A
#
# COMPACT_ATOMS: atom_id res chain seq x y z
N THR A 1 -5.36 -15.93 -11.07
CA THR A 1 -4.38 -14.88 -10.71
C THR A 1 -5.00 -13.99 -9.64
N ALA A 2 -4.55 -14.02 -8.39
CA ALA A 2 -5.12 -13.17 -7.33
C ALA A 2 -4.46 -11.77 -7.29
N GLY A 3 -4.46 -11.09 -8.44
CA GLY A 3 -4.14 -9.67 -8.56
C GLY A 3 -5.43 -8.92 -8.87
N CYS A 4 -6.29 -8.74 -7.87
CA CYS A 4 -7.59 -8.12 -8.08
C CYS A 4 -7.43 -6.68 -8.60
N PRO A 5 -8.08 -6.30 -9.72
CA PRO A 5 -8.03 -4.91 -10.18
C PRO A 5 -8.67 -3.99 -9.14
N ASN A 6 -8.16 -2.76 -9.02
CA ASN A 6 -8.67 -1.72 -8.10
C ASN A 6 -8.67 -2.10 -6.61
N SER A 7 -7.76 -2.98 -6.18
CA SER A 7 -7.67 -3.48 -4.80
C SER A 7 -6.52 -2.86 -3.97
N LEU A 8 -5.94 -1.76 -4.44
CA LEU A 8 -4.85 -1.08 -3.72
C LEU A 8 -5.34 -0.58 -2.35
N ILE A 9 -4.55 -0.86 -1.31
CA ILE A 9 -4.78 -0.37 0.05
C ILE A 9 -4.66 1.14 0.03
N LYS A 10 -5.74 1.85 0.41
CA LYS A 10 -5.79 3.31 0.36
C LYS A 10 -5.18 4.00 1.57
N GLU A 11 -5.23 3.34 2.73
CA GLU A 11 -4.77 3.90 4.00
C GLU A 11 -3.35 3.41 4.32
N LEU A 12 -2.38 4.31 4.18
CA LEU A 12 -0.94 4.02 4.32
C LEU A 12 -0.55 3.56 5.73
N HIS A 13 -1.34 3.90 6.75
CA HIS A 13 -1.06 3.48 8.13
C HIS A 13 -1.15 1.97 8.32
N HIS A 14 -1.84 1.22 7.43
CA HIS A 14 -1.85 -0.24 7.46
C HIS A 14 -0.44 -0.82 7.34
N PHE A 15 0.47 -0.16 6.63
CA PHE A 15 1.85 -0.62 6.48
C PHE A 15 2.69 -0.48 7.76
N ARG A 16 2.21 0.26 8.79
CA ARG A 16 2.89 0.31 10.10
C ARG A 16 2.90 -1.05 10.81
N ILE A 17 1.98 -1.95 10.46
CA ILE A 17 1.94 -3.33 10.99
C ILE A 17 3.23 -4.10 10.66
N LEU A 18 3.96 -3.71 9.62
CA LEU A 18 5.24 -4.31 9.24
C LEU A 18 6.41 -3.97 10.19
N GLY A 19 6.20 -3.04 11.13
CA GLY A 19 7.24 -2.51 12.02
C GLY A 19 7.93 -1.27 11.43
N GLU A 20 8.58 -0.50 12.31
CA GLU A 20 9.15 0.81 11.97
C GLU A 20 10.21 0.75 10.86
N GLU A 21 11.11 -0.24 10.91
CA GLU A 21 12.17 -0.40 9.89
C GLU A 21 11.58 -0.59 8.48
N GLN A 22 10.60 -1.48 8.36
CA GLN A 22 9.95 -1.77 7.08
C GLN A 22 9.07 -0.61 6.60
N TYR A 23 8.40 0.07 7.53
CA TYR A 23 7.58 1.24 7.21
C TYR A 23 8.43 2.42 6.74
N ASN A 24 9.58 2.68 7.36
CA ASN A 24 10.52 3.71 6.93
C ASN A 24 11.05 3.41 5.53
N ARG A 25 11.38 2.14 5.25
CA ARG A 25 11.80 1.70 3.92
C ARG A 25 10.69 1.85 2.88
N TYR A 26 9.44 1.52 3.24
CA TYR A 26 8.27 1.77 2.40
C TYR A 26 8.09 3.26 2.05
N GLN A 27 8.25 4.15 3.03
CA GLN A 27 8.16 5.59 2.81
C GLN A 27 9.27 6.10 1.87
N GLN A 28 10.49 5.60 2.02
CA GLN A 28 11.60 5.92 1.12
C GLN A 28 11.30 5.47 -0.31
N TYR A 29 10.85 4.23 -0.51
CA TYR A 29 10.45 3.73 -1.82
C TYR A 29 9.30 4.55 -2.43
N GLY A 30 8.33 4.98 -1.64
CA GLY A 30 7.26 5.86 -2.11
C GLY A 30 7.77 7.20 -2.64
N ALA A 31 8.75 7.80 -1.96
CA ALA A 31 9.40 9.04 -2.41
C ALA A 31 10.26 8.82 -3.66
N GLU A 32 11.01 7.72 -3.70
CA GLU A 32 11.84 7.32 -4.85
C GLU A 32 11.00 7.09 -6.12
N GLU A 33 9.91 6.33 -6.01
CA GLU A 33 8.97 6.08 -7.11
C GLU A 33 8.33 7.38 -7.62
N CYS A 34 7.99 8.31 -6.73
CA CYS A 34 7.48 9.62 -7.13
C CYS A 34 8.49 10.40 -7.97
N VAL A 35 9.77 10.41 -7.57
CA VAL A 35 10.85 11.04 -8.35
C VAL A 35 11.00 10.39 -9.72
N LEU A 36 10.95 9.06 -9.80
CA LEU A 36 11.05 8.33 -11.06
C LEU A 36 9.86 8.61 -11.99
N GLN A 37 8.64 8.65 -11.46
CA GLN A 37 7.44 9.00 -12.22
C GLN A 37 7.46 10.43 -12.78
N MET A 38 8.10 11.36 -12.07
CA MET A 38 8.35 12.72 -12.56
C MET A 38 9.47 12.80 -13.61
N GLY A 39 10.07 11.68 -14.01
CA GLY A 39 11.18 11.61 -14.97
C GLY A 39 12.54 11.94 -14.35
N GLY A 40 12.64 11.88 -13.02
CA GLY A 40 13.88 12.04 -12.27
C GLY A 40 14.77 10.81 -12.28
N VAL A 41 15.82 10.85 -11.47
CA VAL A 41 16.80 9.77 -11.33
C VAL A 41 17.31 9.70 -9.90
N LEU A 42 17.57 8.49 -9.40
CA LEU A 42 18.18 8.28 -8.10
C LEU A 42 19.72 8.25 -8.23
N CYS A 43 20.41 8.79 -7.24
CA CYS A 43 21.86 8.71 -7.15
C CYS A 43 22.30 7.23 -6.96
N PRO A 44 23.16 6.68 -7.83
CA PRO A 44 23.59 5.29 -7.76
C PRO A 44 24.66 5.02 -6.68
N ARG A 45 25.17 6.06 -6.02
CA ARG A 45 26.21 5.88 -5.00
C ARG A 45 25.64 5.08 -3.81
N PRO A 46 26.30 3.98 -3.40
CA PRO A 46 25.93 3.25 -2.19
C PRO A 46 25.86 4.17 -0.97
N GLY A 47 24.75 4.13 -0.25
CA GLY A 47 24.52 4.97 0.94
C GLY A 47 24.08 6.41 0.67
N CYS A 48 23.87 6.82 -0.59
CA CYS A 48 23.28 8.12 -0.93
C CYS A 48 21.80 7.99 -1.32
N GLY A 49 21.50 7.43 -2.49
CA GLY A 49 20.12 7.25 -2.96
C GLY A 49 19.31 8.55 -3.17
N ALA A 50 19.96 9.72 -3.19
CA ALA A 50 19.25 10.99 -3.33
C ALA A 50 18.43 11.05 -4.64
N GLY A 51 17.16 11.46 -4.54
CA GLY A 51 16.29 11.69 -5.69
C GLY A 51 16.58 13.04 -6.34
N LEU A 52 16.93 13.01 -7.63
CA LEU A 52 17.32 14.18 -8.41
C LEU A 52 16.34 14.38 -9.58
N LEU A 53 16.01 15.64 -9.86
CA LEU A 53 15.17 16.05 -11.00
C LEU A 53 16.00 16.89 -11.98
N PRO A 54 16.89 16.28 -12.77
CA PRO A 54 17.67 16.99 -13.78
C PRO A 54 16.79 17.43 -14.95
N GLU A 55 17.24 18.42 -15.71
CA GLU A 55 16.55 18.88 -16.92
C GLU A 55 16.38 17.75 -17.95
N GLN A 56 15.34 17.87 -18.78
CA GLN A 56 15.06 16.89 -19.83
C GLN A 56 16.19 16.88 -20.87
N GLY A 57 16.71 15.68 -21.17
CA GLY A 57 17.80 15.50 -22.14
C GLY A 57 19.21 15.65 -21.57
N GLN A 58 19.38 16.05 -20.30
CA GLN A 58 20.70 16.15 -19.70
C GLN A 58 21.22 14.77 -19.28
N ARG A 59 22.29 14.30 -19.93
CA ARG A 59 22.94 13.02 -19.61
C ARG A 59 23.86 13.10 -18.40
N LYS A 60 24.50 14.26 -18.19
CA LYS A 60 25.37 14.52 -17.04
C LYS A 60 24.52 14.92 -15.85
N VAL A 61 24.51 14.12 -14.79
CA VAL A 61 23.78 14.43 -13.56
C VAL A 61 24.77 14.55 -12.42
N THR A 62 24.73 15.65 -11.68
CA THR A 62 25.48 15.79 -10.43
C THR A 62 24.55 15.64 -9.25
N CYS A 63 24.94 14.80 -8.30
CA CYS A 63 24.25 14.66 -7.02
C CYS A 63 24.57 15.85 -6.11
N GLU A 64 23.95 16.99 -6.42
CA GLU A 64 23.95 18.22 -5.61
C GLU A 64 22.57 18.31 -4.95
N GLY A 65 22.44 17.73 -3.75
CA GLY A 65 21.26 17.97 -2.93
C GLY A 65 21.35 19.36 -2.35
N GLY A 66 20.27 20.15 -2.40
CA GLY A 66 20.21 21.39 -1.64
C GLY A 66 20.50 21.11 -0.17
N HIS A 67 21.30 21.98 0.49
CA HIS A 67 21.75 21.81 1.88
C HIS A 67 22.54 20.51 2.16
N ASP A 68 23.63 20.25 1.43
CA ASP A 68 24.64 19.21 1.76
C ASP A 68 24.14 17.75 1.80
N LEU A 69 22.92 17.50 1.30
CA LEU A 69 22.34 16.15 1.17
C LEU A 69 22.86 15.40 -0.07
N GLY A 70 23.52 16.10 -0.99
CA GLY A 70 24.17 15.51 -2.15
C GLY A 70 25.51 14.90 -1.80
N CYS A 71 25.83 13.78 -2.44
CA CYS A 71 27.13 13.15 -2.25
C CYS A 71 28.22 13.73 -3.19
N GLY A 72 27.84 14.63 -4.12
CA GLY A 72 28.73 15.23 -5.12
C GLY A 72 29.12 14.29 -6.26
N PHE A 73 28.52 13.10 -6.35
CA PHE A 73 28.82 12.17 -7.44
C PHE A 73 28.27 12.69 -8.78
N VAL A 74 29.12 12.70 -9.80
CA VAL A 74 28.75 13.06 -11.18
C VAL A 74 28.62 11.78 -11.99
N PHE A 75 27.42 11.49 -12.48
CA PHE A 75 27.11 10.22 -13.14
C PHE A 75 26.31 10.43 -14.43
N CYS A 76 26.32 9.39 -15.25
CA CYS A 76 25.54 9.31 -16.48
C CYS A 76 24.11 8.86 -16.17
N ARG A 77 23.12 9.64 -16.63
CA ARG A 77 21.69 9.34 -16.47
C ARG A 77 21.32 7.94 -16.97
N ASP A 78 21.93 7.52 -18.07
CA ASP A 78 21.51 6.34 -18.82
C ASP A 78 22.04 5.04 -18.18
N CYS A 79 23.37 4.94 -18.05
CA CYS A 79 24.03 3.75 -17.52
C CYS A 79 24.25 3.75 -16.00
N LYS A 80 23.99 4.88 -15.32
CA LYS A 80 24.23 5.06 -13.87
C LYS A 80 25.71 4.97 -13.43
N GLU A 81 26.64 4.89 -14.37
CA GLU A 81 28.08 4.93 -14.10
C GLU A 81 28.62 6.36 -13.98
N ALA A 82 29.88 6.51 -13.59
CA ALA A 82 30.57 7.80 -13.60
C ALA A 82 30.41 8.49 -14.97
N TYR A 83 30.20 9.81 -14.97
CA TYR A 83 29.92 10.54 -16.20
C TYR A 83 31.04 10.34 -17.23
N HIS A 84 30.63 10.10 -18.47
CA HIS A 84 31.51 9.86 -19.60
C HIS A 84 30.96 10.57 -20.86
N GLU A 85 31.88 10.90 -21.76
CA GLU A 85 31.54 11.38 -23.10
C GLU A 85 31.38 10.17 -24.04
N GLY A 86 30.54 10.29 -25.06
CA GLY A 86 30.21 9.19 -25.98
C GLY A 86 29.13 8.22 -25.47
N GLU A 87 29.01 7.09 -26.16
CA GLU A 87 28.00 6.06 -25.90
C GLU A 87 28.27 5.27 -24.62
N CYS A 88 27.20 4.76 -24.00
CA CYS A 88 27.31 3.89 -22.83
C CYS A 88 27.88 2.53 -23.25
N SER A 89 28.96 2.12 -22.61
CA SER A 89 29.68 0.88 -22.89
C SER A 89 28.90 -0.39 -22.53
N MET A 90 27.83 -0.26 -21.73
CA MET A 90 26.99 -1.37 -21.29
C MET A 90 25.52 -0.98 -21.49
N LEU A 91 24.92 -1.49 -22.57
CA LEU A 91 23.48 -1.69 -22.63
C LEU A 91 23.15 -2.81 -21.63
N TYR A 92 23.16 -2.52 -20.33
CA TYR A 92 22.51 -3.40 -19.37
C TYR A 92 21.04 -3.39 -19.78
N GLU A 93 20.58 -4.51 -20.34
CA GLU A 93 19.19 -4.73 -20.70
C GLU A 93 18.36 -4.19 -19.54
N ALA A 94 17.61 -3.12 -19.81
CA ALA A 94 16.56 -2.72 -18.89
C ALA A 94 15.77 -4.01 -18.68
N SER A 95 15.90 -4.59 -17.48
CA SER A 95 15.05 -5.67 -17.02
C SER A 95 13.69 -5.01 -16.83
N GLY A 96 13.07 -4.62 -17.95
CA GLY A 96 11.74 -4.07 -18.01
C GLY A 96 10.92 -5.06 -17.25
N ALA A 97 10.30 -4.59 -16.17
CA ALA A 97 9.62 -5.39 -15.17
C ALA A 97 8.94 -6.55 -15.87
N ALA A 98 9.60 -7.72 -15.84
CA ALA A 98 8.96 -8.93 -16.30
C ALA A 98 7.69 -8.95 -15.47
N SER A 99 6.54 -9.03 -16.13
CA SER A 99 5.24 -9.18 -15.48
C SER A 99 5.31 -10.48 -14.69
N GLN A 100 5.90 -10.42 -13.49
CA GLN A 100 5.90 -11.49 -12.53
C GLN A 100 4.45 -11.61 -12.15
N ALA A 101 3.77 -12.51 -12.86
CA ALA A 101 2.43 -12.92 -12.53
C ALA A 101 2.51 -13.42 -11.09
N TYR A 102 2.07 -12.59 -10.14
CA TYR A 102 2.00 -12.96 -8.74
C TYR A 102 1.06 -14.17 -8.66
N ARG A 103 1.65 -15.36 -8.47
CA ARG A 103 0.93 -16.63 -8.50
C ARG A 103 0.35 -16.88 -7.11
N VAL A 104 -0.95 -16.74 -7.03
CA VAL A 104 -1.73 -17.14 -5.86
C VAL A 104 -2.55 -18.36 -6.26
N ASP A 105 -2.59 -19.34 -5.36
CA ASP A 105 -3.38 -20.56 -5.53
C ASP A 105 -4.88 -20.22 -5.61
N GLU A 106 -5.55 -20.77 -6.63
CA GLU A 106 -6.94 -20.43 -6.94
C GLU A 106 -7.91 -20.90 -5.84
N ARG A 107 -7.65 -22.07 -5.26
CA ARG A 107 -8.47 -22.63 -4.17
C ARG A 107 -8.30 -21.85 -2.87
N ALA A 108 -7.07 -21.45 -2.55
CA ALA A 108 -6.80 -20.58 -1.41
C ALA A 108 -7.50 -19.22 -1.56
N ALA A 109 -7.51 -18.65 -2.78
CA ALA A 109 -8.19 -17.39 -3.05
C ALA A 109 -9.72 -17.49 -2.94
N GLU A 110 -10.31 -18.61 -3.33
CA GLU A 110 -11.75 -18.87 -3.16
C GLU A 110 -12.13 -18.99 -1.68
N GLN A 111 -11.35 -19.74 -0.89
CA GLN A 111 -11.62 -19.94 0.55
C GLN A 111 -11.40 -18.68 1.39
N ALA A 112 -10.50 -17.79 0.99
CA ALA A 112 -10.20 -16.55 1.71
C ALA A 112 -11.23 -15.41 1.48
N ARG A 113 -12.34 -15.67 0.77
CA ARG A 113 -13.40 -14.68 0.55
C ARG A 113 -14.22 -14.45 1.81
N TRP A 114 -14.19 -13.22 2.33
CA TRP A 114 -14.92 -12.78 3.52
C TRP A 114 -16.44 -13.08 3.45
N GLU A 115 -17.04 -12.90 2.26
CA GLU A 115 -18.48 -13.08 2.04
C GLU A 115 -18.94 -14.54 2.16
N GLU A 116 -18.08 -15.51 1.83
CA GLU A 116 -18.45 -16.93 1.83
C GLU A 116 -18.30 -17.57 3.21
N ALA A 117 -17.29 -17.13 3.98
CA ALA A 117 -17.18 -17.42 5.42
C ALA A 117 -18.36 -16.87 6.24
N SER A 118 -19.05 -15.84 5.73
CA SER A 118 -20.24 -15.26 6.36
C SER A 118 -21.49 -16.13 6.26
N LYS A 119 -21.56 -17.15 5.38
CA LYS A 119 -22.75 -18.02 5.23
C LYS A 119 -23.12 -18.77 6.52
N GLU A 120 -22.15 -19.06 7.37
CA GLU A 120 -22.39 -19.64 8.70
C GLU A 120 -22.84 -18.57 9.71
N THR A 121 -22.34 -17.34 9.59
CA THR A 121 -22.69 -16.16 10.41
C THR A 121 -24.07 -15.58 10.09
N ILE A 122 -24.54 -15.70 8.84
CA ILE A 122 -25.87 -15.27 8.39
C ILE A 122 -27.00 -15.98 9.16
N LYS A 123 -26.75 -17.17 9.74
CA LYS A 123 -27.73 -17.85 10.61
C LYS A 123 -27.94 -17.17 11.97
N ARG A 124 -27.19 -16.11 12.31
CA ARG A 124 -27.26 -15.34 13.58
C ARG A 124 -27.77 -13.90 13.41
N THR A 125 -28.54 -13.62 12.35
CA THR A 125 -29.12 -12.28 12.11
C THR A 125 -30.20 -11.89 13.11
N THR A 126 -30.79 -12.86 13.82
CA THR A 126 -31.80 -12.62 14.86
C THR A 126 -31.26 -13.05 16.22
N LYS A 127 -31.11 -12.10 17.14
CA LYS A 127 -30.69 -12.34 18.52
C LYS A 127 -31.81 -11.92 19.49
N PRO A 128 -32.06 -12.68 20.57
CA PRO A 128 -33.05 -12.27 21.57
C PRO A 128 -32.57 -11.01 22.30
N CYS A 129 -33.49 -10.07 22.54
CA CYS A 129 -33.20 -8.91 23.37
C CYS A 129 -32.85 -9.37 24.81
N PRO A 130 -31.71 -8.94 25.40
CA PRO A 130 -31.30 -9.38 26.74
C PRO A 130 -32.31 -9.07 27.87
N ARG A 131 -33.24 -8.14 27.66
CA ARG A 131 -34.24 -7.72 28.66
C ARG A 131 -35.61 -8.38 28.46
N CYS A 132 -36.13 -8.39 27.23
CA CYS A 132 -37.50 -8.86 26.95
C CYS A 132 -37.55 -10.15 26.13
N ASN A 133 -36.41 -10.71 25.74
CA ASN A 133 -36.27 -11.89 24.88
C ASN A 133 -36.98 -11.82 23.52
N VAL A 134 -37.51 -10.66 23.14
CA VAL A 134 -38.09 -10.44 21.82
C VAL A 134 -36.97 -10.61 20.78
N PRO A 135 -37.20 -11.39 19.72
CA PRO A 135 -36.24 -11.53 18.64
C PRO A 135 -36.00 -10.18 17.96
N VAL A 136 -34.74 -9.73 17.91
CA VAL A 136 -34.34 -8.50 17.22
C VAL A 136 -33.44 -8.87 16.04
N GLU A 137 -33.83 -8.43 14.85
CA GLU A 137 -33.12 -8.65 13.61
C GLU A 137 -32.12 -7.52 13.33
N LYS A 138 -30.93 -7.89 12.85
CA LYS A 138 -29.88 -6.95 12.48
C LYS A 138 -30.03 -6.54 11.01
N ASN A 139 -30.52 -5.33 10.77
CA ASN A 139 -30.80 -4.79 9.43
C ASN A 139 -29.64 -3.94 8.88
N GLY A 140 -28.46 -4.55 8.68
CA GLY A 140 -27.28 -3.88 8.08
C GLY A 140 -26.08 -3.80 9.02
N GLY A 141 -25.04 -3.04 8.68
CA GLY A 141 -23.73 -3.07 9.37
C GLY A 141 -23.70 -2.50 10.81
N CYS A 142 -24.78 -1.87 11.29
CA CYS A 142 -24.81 -1.25 12.62
C CYS A 142 -24.95 -2.30 13.74
N MET A 143 -24.13 -2.20 14.78
CA MET A 143 -24.26 -2.99 16.01
C MET A 143 -25.26 -2.41 17.00
N HIS A 144 -25.66 -1.15 16.82
CA HIS A 144 -26.71 -0.53 17.62
C HIS A 144 -28.09 -1.01 17.18
N MET A 145 -28.53 -2.12 17.77
CA MET A 145 -29.86 -2.69 17.54
C MET A 145 -30.89 -2.03 18.48
N LYS A 146 -32.00 -1.52 17.93
CA LYS A 146 -33.10 -0.95 18.72
C LYS A 146 -34.13 -2.03 19.02
N CYS A 147 -34.51 -2.18 20.29
CA CYS A 147 -35.61 -3.07 20.65
C CYS A 147 -36.92 -2.46 20.15
N PRO A 148 -37.82 -3.24 19.51
CA PRO A 148 -39.14 -2.75 19.11
C PRO A 148 -40.06 -2.41 20.31
N GLN A 149 -39.70 -2.81 21.54
CA GLN A 149 -40.36 -2.32 22.76
C GLN A 149 -39.71 -1.01 23.25
N PRO A 150 -40.51 0.02 23.61
CA PRO A 150 -39.99 1.33 23.97
C PRO A 150 -39.40 1.29 25.38
N GLN A 151 -38.10 1.00 25.53
CA GLN A 151 -37.34 1.27 26.77
C GLN A 151 -35.83 0.95 26.74
N LEU A 152 -35.18 0.77 25.57
CA LEU A 152 -33.74 0.48 25.53
C LEU A 152 -33.03 1.16 24.35
N GLU A 153 -32.11 2.08 24.67
CA GLU A 153 -31.00 2.47 23.79
C GLU A 153 -29.72 1.82 24.34
N PRO A 154 -29.15 0.81 23.66
CA PRO A 154 -27.88 0.23 24.09
C PRO A 154 -26.73 1.24 23.89
N HIS A 155 -25.99 1.49 24.97
CA HIS A 155 -24.90 2.47 25.03
C HIS A 155 -23.56 1.83 24.60
N CYS A 156 -23.44 1.45 23.33
CA CYS A 156 -22.23 0.84 22.76
C CYS A 156 -21.56 1.80 21.78
N MET A 157 -21.09 2.95 22.26
CA MET A 157 -20.40 3.95 21.47
C MET A 157 -18.89 3.90 21.74
N GLY A 158 -18.14 3.07 21.01
CA GLY A 158 -16.68 2.99 21.19
C GLY A 158 -16.02 1.88 20.37
N ASP A 159 -16.07 0.65 20.87
CA ASP A 159 -15.16 -0.41 20.38
C ASP A 159 -15.68 -1.22 19.19
N HIS A 160 -17.00 -1.21 18.93
CA HIS A 160 -17.65 -2.08 17.95
C HIS A 160 -18.95 -1.46 17.41
N TRP A 161 -18.89 -0.20 16.98
CA TRP A 161 -20.09 0.52 16.52
C TRP A 161 -20.71 -0.10 15.26
N PHE A 162 -19.86 -0.51 14.32
CA PHE A 162 -20.25 -1.18 13.08
C PHE A 162 -19.51 -2.52 12.99
N ASP A 163 -20.14 -3.51 12.35
CA ASP A 163 -19.47 -4.72 11.92
C ASP A 163 -18.63 -4.45 10.66
N VAL A 164 -17.50 -5.16 10.55
CA VAL A 164 -16.53 -5.11 9.44
C VAL A 164 -16.79 -6.16 8.36
#